data_AF-A0A2S6RZ78-F1
#
_entry.id   AF-A0A2S6RZ78-F1
#
_cell.length_a   1.000
_cell.length_b   1.000
_cell.length_c   1.000
_cell.angle_alpha   90.00
_cell.angle_beta   90.00
_cell.angle_gamma   90.00
#
_symmetry.space_group_name_H-M   'P 1'
#
loop_
_entity.id
_entity.type
_entity.pdbx_description
1 polymer ?
#
loop_
_entity_poly.entity_id
_entity_poly.type
_entity_poly.pdbx_seq_one_letter_code
_entity_poly.pdbx_strand_id
1 'polypeptide(L)'
;MKYLNFFLIFLFPLSLSAENLKLPEVVVEYVCNTKFIIGANVLETRTFKSKNKKRIDTIIQNIPQSVIIDYEKQTATWVWPKTYSYLSVPLKKENQEALKKATNIIMLKKIKSDYLSGFEVDLYKLKVNLPDGTIEESTRWISKHGITLKEVGFIEGDEGKFHFYSEYSNVKVFEQNDDLFKVPDGFKIAPVDQLDDVNDLLRTMVKRS
;
A
#
# COMPACT_ATOMS: atom_id res chain seq x y z
N MET A 1 -6.40 -14.68 -18.15
CA MET A 1 -5.78 -13.48 -17.56
C MET A 1 -5.77 -13.67 -16.05
N LYS A 2 -4.60 -13.88 -15.40
CA LYS A 2 -4.53 -14.18 -13.95
C LYS A 2 -3.92 -13.06 -13.09
N TYR A 3 -3.14 -12.17 -13.70
CA TYR A 3 -2.21 -11.28 -12.99
C TYR A 3 -2.78 -9.91 -12.55
N LEU A 4 -4.12 -9.73 -12.55
CA LEU A 4 -4.77 -8.44 -12.28
C LEU A 4 -5.59 -8.39 -10.99
N ASN A 5 -5.87 -9.54 -10.35
CA ASN A 5 -6.63 -9.58 -9.09
C ASN A 5 -5.75 -9.31 -7.85
N PHE A 6 -4.44 -9.18 -8.04
CA PHE A 6 -3.44 -9.06 -6.97
C PHE A 6 -2.58 -7.83 -7.22
N PHE A 7 -2.64 -6.84 -6.34
CA PHE A 7 -1.56 -5.91 -5.96
C PHE A 7 -2.08 -4.86 -4.97
N LEU A 8 -2.67 -5.30 -3.86
CA LEU A 8 -2.89 -4.44 -2.69
C LEU A 8 -1.74 -4.62 -1.68
N ILE A 9 -0.51 -4.43 -2.16
CA ILE A 9 0.68 -4.46 -1.30
C ILE A 9 0.58 -3.32 -0.29
N PHE A 10 0.80 -3.67 0.98
CA PHE A 10 0.76 -2.72 2.07
C PHE A 10 1.94 -1.74 1.99
N LEU A 11 1.69 -0.56 1.41
CA LEU A 11 2.43 0.66 1.73
C LEU A 11 2.14 1.03 3.21
N PHE A 12 2.82 0.32 4.12
CA PHE A 12 2.90 0.55 5.56
C PHE A 12 3.91 1.68 5.88
N PRO A 13 3.65 2.55 6.86
CA PRO A 13 4.72 3.23 7.57
C PRO A 13 5.51 2.21 8.40
N LEU A 14 6.85 2.19 8.24
CA LEU A 14 7.73 1.17 8.83
C LEU A 14 8.35 1.63 10.17
N SER A 15 7.81 1.10 11.27
CA SER A 15 8.33 1.20 12.63
C SER A 15 7.95 -0.02 13.48
N LEU A 16 8.72 -0.52 14.46
CA LEU A 16 10.03 -0.18 15.08
C LEU A 16 10.58 -1.50 15.73
N SER A 17 11.83 -1.75 16.19
CA SER A 17 13.16 -1.08 16.17
C SER A 17 14.26 -2.11 16.51
N ALA A 18 15.49 -2.02 15.96
CA ALA A 18 16.72 -2.69 16.46
C ALA A 18 17.97 -2.26 15.66
N GLU A 19 18.53 -1.06 15.88
CA GLU A 19 19.60 -0.41 15.06
C GLU A 19 19.38 -0.33 13.53
N ASN A 20 18.28 -0.90 13.03
CA ASN A 20 18.00 -1.07 11.61
C ASN A 20 17.87 0.25 10.85
N LEU A 21 18.36 0.21 9.61
CA LEU A 21 18.08 1.17 8.56
C LEU A 21 16.56 1.32 8.39
N LYS A 22 16.04 2.54 8.48
CA LYS A 22 14.61 2.86 8.35
C LYS A 22 14.38 4.06 7.45
N LEU A 23 13.28 4.02 6.71
CA LEU A 23 12.76 5.19 6.02
C LEU A 23 12.11 6.16 7.03
N PRO A 24 12.04 7.47 6.72
CA PRO A 24 11.30 8.43 7.53
C PRO A 24 9.83 8.01 7.70
N GLU A 25 9.31 8.09 8.92
CA GLU A 25 7.92 7.73 9.21
C GLU A 25 6.94 8.78 8.68
N VAL A 26 5.75 8.34 8.26
CA VAL A 26 4.66 9.23 7.83
C VAL A 26 4.07 9.90 9.07
N VAL A 27 4.43 11.16 9.28
CA VAL A 27 4.03 11.96 10.48
C VAL A 27 2.86 12.91 10.22
N VAL A 28 2.28 12.91 9.02
CA VAL A 28 1.17 13.79 8.63
C VAL A 28 -0.01 13.04 8.02
N GLU A 29 -1.17 13.67 8.06
CA GLU A 29 -2.35 13.24 7.33
C GLU A 29 -2.37 13.82 5.91
N TYR A 30 -2.79 13.03 4.92
CA TYR A 30 -2.79 13.45 3.51
C TYR A 30 -3.80 12.73 2.64
N VAL A 31 -4.06 13.33 1.48
CA VAL A 31 -4.68 12.68 0.31
C VAL A 31 -3.72 12.77 -0.88
N CYS A 32 -3.69 11.73 -1.71
CA CYS A 32 -2.98 11.72 -2.99
C CYS A 32 -3.74 10.90 -4.05
N ASN A 33 -3.41 11.15 -5.32
CA ASN A 33 -3.52 10.16 -6.37
C ASN A 33 -2.18 9.40 -6.45
N THR A 34 -2.21 8.10 -6.74
CA THR A 34 -1.00 7.30 -6.98
C THR A 34 -1.18 6.49 -8.25
N LYS A 35 -0.22 6.60 -9.18
CA LYS A 35 -0.07 5.71 -10.33
C LYS A 35 1.05 4.72 -10.04
N PHE A 36 0.74 3.44 -10.13
CA PHE A 36 1.66 2.32 -9.90
C PHE A 36 1.74 1.46 -11.15
N ILE A 37 2.94 0.98 -11.50
CA ILE A 37 3.20 0.18 -12.69
C ILE A 37 4.12 -0.99 -12.29
N ILE A 38 3.76 -2.21 -12.67
CA ILE A 38 4.63 -3.40 -12.62
C ILE A 38 4.55 -4.10 -13.96
N GLY A 39 5.68 -4.16 -14.69
CA GLY A 39 5.71 -4.71 -16.05
C GLY A 39 4.68 -4.02 -16.96
N ALA A 40 3.72 -4.79 -17.48
CA ALA A 40 2.63 -4.30 -18.32
C ALA A 40 1.38 -3.84 -17.55
N ASN A 41 1.30 -4.08 -16.24
CA ASN A 41 0.12 -3.73 -15.44
C ASN A 41 0.23 -2.30 -14.91
N VAL A 42 -0.87 -1.54 -14.98
CA VAL A 42 -1.01 -0.21 -14.39
C VAL A 42 -2.17 -0.23 -13.40
N LEU A 43 -1.91 0.25 -12.18
CA LEU A 43 -2.91 0.44 -11.13
C LEU A 43 -2.94 1.93 -10.74
N GLU A 44 -4.12 2.54 -10.84
CA GLU A 44 -4.34 3.91 -10.37
C GLU A 44 -5.26 3.91 -9.15
N THR A 45 -4.89 4.71 -8.16
CA THR A 45 -5.62 4.79 -6.89
C THR A 45 -5.73 6.23 -6.40
N ARG A 46 -6.66 6.45 -5.48
CA ARG A 46 -6.70 7.64 -4.62
C ARG A 46 -6.56 7.18 -3.17
N THR A 47 -5.48 7.56 -2.51
CA THR A 47 -5.24 7.22 -1.10
C THR A 47 -5.57 8.40 -0.20
N PHE A 48 -6.32 8.14 0.86
CA PHE A 48 -6.52 9.03 2.01
C PHE A 48 -5.86 8.37 3.22
N LYS A 49 -5.05 9.12 3.98
CA LYS A 49 -4.29 8.62 5.13
C LYS A 49 -4.49 9.58 6.29
N SER A 50 -5.18 9.12 7.34
CA SER A 50 -5.16 9.77 8.66
C SER A 50 -4.14 9.07 9.56
N LYS A 51 -3.95 9.52 10.80
CA LYS A 51 -3.04 8.95 11.80
C LYS A 51 -3.13 7.43 11.87
N ASN A 52 -4.33 6.91 12.19
CA ASN A 52 -4.57 5.48 12.45
C ASN A 52 -5.54 4.80 11.48
N LYS A 53 -5.98 5.49 10.41
CA LYS A 53 -6.81 4.90 9.35
C LYS A 53 -6.22 5.18 7.97
N LYS A 54 -6.53 4.34 6.99
CA LYS A 54 -6.15 4.52 5.58
C LYS A 54 -7.33 4.08 4.71
N ARG A 55 -7.62 4.83 3.65
CA ARG A 55 -8.57 4.43 2.61
C ARG A 55 -7.88 4.48 1.26
N ILE A 56 -8.09 3.46 0.44
CA ILE A 56 -7.58 3.37 -0.92
C ILE A 56 -8.78 3.13 -1.84
N ASP A 57 -9.12 4.13 -2.65
CA ASP A 57 -10.13 4.01 -3.71
C ASP A 57 -9.44 3.62 -5.02
N THR A 58 -10.02 2.68 -5.77
CA THR A 58 -9.50 2.21 -7.06
C THR A 58 -10.61 1.68 -7.96
N ILE A 59 -10.29 1.42 -9.23
CA ILE A 59 -11.18 0.79 -10.21
C ILE A 59 -10.43 -0.41 -10.79
N ILE A 60 -10.91 -1.62 -10.54
CA ILE A 60 -10.38 -2.86 -11.14
C ILE A 60 -11.44 -3.44 -12.06
N GLN A 61 -11.07 -3.78 -13.30
CA GLN A 61 -12.00 -4.33 -14.31
C GLN A 61 -13.29 -3.50 -14.52
N ASN A 62 -13.17 -2.16 -14.46
CA ASN A 62 -14.29 -1.20 -14.50
C ASN A 62 -15.30 -1.34 -13.34
N ILE A 63 -14.88 -1.90 -12.21
CA ILE A 63 -15.62 -1.96 -10.94
C ILE A 63 -14.93 -1.03 -9.94
N PRO A 64 -15.56 0.09 -9.53
CA PRO A 64 -15.08 0.90 -8.42
C PRO A 64 -15.14 0.12 -7.10
N GLN A 65 -14.08 0.21 -6.31
CA GLN A 65 -14.01 -0.39 -4.97
C GLN A 65 -13.08 0.43 -4.05
N SER A 66 -13.34 0.34 -2.75
CA SER A 66 -12.54 0.97 -1.71
C SER A 66 -12.04 -0.07 -0.72
N VAL A 67 -10.81 0.07 -0.24
CA VAL A 67 -10.32 -0.64 0.94
C VAL A 67 -10.06 0.35 2.06
N ILE A 68 -10.78 0.19 3.17
CA ILE A 68 -10.60 0.96 4.40
C ILE A 68 -9.85 0.09 5.41
N ILE A 69 -8.75 0.60 5.95
CA ILE A 69 -7.89 -0.06 6.93
C ILE A 69 -7.93 0.76 8.22
N ASP A 70 -8.38 0.16 9.31
CA ASP A 70 -8.36 0.73 10.65
C ASP A 70 -7.28 -0.01 11.47
N TYR A 71 -6.18 0.68 11.76
CA TYR A 71 -5.02 0.10 12.44
C TYR A 71 -5.22 -0.05 13.96
N GLU A 72 -6.13 0.73 14.56
CA GLU A 72 -6.51 0.62 15.97
C GLU A 72 -7.41 -0.60 16.20
N LYS A 73 -8.48 -0.72 15.41
CA LYS A 73 -9.41 -1.87 15.47
C LYS A 73 -8.82 -3.15 14.88
N GLN A 74 -7.68 -3.04 14.18
CA GLN A 74 -7.08 -4.13 13.42
C GLN A 74 -8.10 -4.75 12.45
N THR A 75 -8.72 -3.94 11.59
CA THR A 75 -9.66 -4.40 10.56
C THR A 75 -9.34 -3.83 9.18
N ALA A 76 -9.57 -4.65 8.15
CA ALA A 76 -9.65 -4.19 6.77
C ALA A 76 -11.08 -4.42 6.26
N THR A 77 -11.66 -3.41 5.62
CA THR A 77 -13.01 -3.44 5.06
C THR A 77 -12.97 -3.10 3.58
N TRP A 78 -13.34 -4.06 2.74
CA TRP A 78 -13.61 -3.84 1.32
C TRP A 78 -15.03 -3.30 1.17
N VAL A 79 -15.21 -2.32 0.31
CA VAL A 79 -16.49 -1.67 0.02
C VAL A 79 -16.67 -1.64 -1.50
N TRP A 80 -17.82 -2.12 -1.97
CA TRP A 80 -18.20 -2.18 -3.38
C TRP A 80 -19.44 -1.31 -3.63
N PRO A 81 -19.28 -0.04 -4.04
CA PRO A 81 -20.40 0.89 -4.19
C PRO A 81 -21.45 0.45 -5.21
N LYS A 82 -21.06 -0.28 -6.26
CA LYS A 82 -21.97 -0.76 -7.31
C LYS A 82 -23.03 -1.74 -6.79
N THR A 83 -22.71 -2.50 -5.73
CA THR A 83 -23.57 -3.52 -5.12
C THR A 83 -24.11 -3.11 -3.74
N TYR A 84 -23.79 -1.90 -3.27
CA TYR A 84 -24.07 -1.43 -1.90
C TYR A 84 -23.64 -2.47 -0.85
N SER A 85 -22.48 -3.08 -1.04
CA SER A 85 -21.99 -4.16 -0.17
C SER A 85 -20.59 -3.92 0.38
N TYR A 86 -20.29 -4.53 1.52
CA TYR A 86 -18.98 -4.48 2.15
C TYR A 86 -18.61 -5.81 2.82
N LEU A 87 -17.31 -6.06 3.01
CA LEU A 87 -16.81 -7.15 3.84
C LEU A 87 -15.72 -6.62 4.76
N SER A 88 -15.88 -6.80 6.07
CA SER A 88 -14.85 -6.51 7.07
C SER A 88 -14.19 -7.79 7.55
N VAL A 89 -12.85 -7.83 7.57
CA VAL A 89 -12.07 -8.95 8.12
C VAL A 89 -11.10 -8.45 9.20
N PRO A 90 -10.80 -9.27 10.23
CA PRO A 90 -9.76 -8.95 11.20
C PRO A 90 -8.38 -9.05 10.57
N LEU A 91 -7.56 -8.03 10.78
CA LEU A 91 -6.13 -8.07 10.53
C LEU A 91 -5.46 -8.85 11.66
N LYS A 92 -4.86 -9.99 11.34
CA LYS A 92 -4.08 -10.75 12.32
C LYS A 92 -2.83 -9.95 12.68
N LYS A 93 -2.76 -9.44 13.92
CA LYS A 93 -1.62 -8.65 14.42
C LYS A 93 -0.30 -9.41 14.28
N GLU A 94 -0.30 -10.72 14.53
CA GLU A 94 0.83 -11.63 14.30
C GLU A 94 1.34 -11.56 12.86
N ASN A 95 0.44 -11.57 11.87
CA ASN A 95 0.81 -11.42 10.45
C ASN A 95 1.39 -10.02 10.17
N GLN A 96 0.86 -8.96 10.77
CA GLN A 96 1.44 -7.61 10.62
C GLN A 96 2.86 -7.55 11.20
N GLU A 97 3.08 -8.11 12.38
CA GLU A 97 4.41 -8.16 13.00
C GLU A 97 5.37 -9.06 12.23
N ALA A 98 4.92 -10.20 11.71
CA ALA A 98 5.72 -11.07 10.85
C ALA A 98 6.15 -10.35 9.57
N LEU A 99 5.22 -9.68 8.87
CA LEU A 99 5.53 -8.89 7.68
C LEU A 99 6.50 -7.74 7.98
N LYS A 100 6.35 -7.05 9.12
CA LYS A 100 7.31 -6.02 9.57
C LYS A 100 8.69 -6.59 9.90
N LYS A 101 8.78 -7.77 10.52
CA LYS A 101 10.05 -8.43 10.88
C LYS A 101 10.75 -9.04 9.66
N ALA A 102 10.00 -9.52 8.68
CA ALA A 102 10.51 -10.16 7.47
C ALA A 102 10.86 -9.17 6.34
N THR A 103 10.37 -7.92 6.41
CA THR A 103 10.78 -6.84 5.49
C THR A 103 12.06 -6.18 6.01
N ASN A 104 13.23 -6.69 5.62
CA ASN A 104 14.52 -6.24 6.15
C ASN A 104 15.24 -5.29 5.18
N ILE A 105 15.45 -4.03 5.60
CA ILE A 105 16.20 -3.03 4.82
C ILE A 105 17.71 -3.27 5.03
N ILE A 106 18.36 -3.88 4.02
CA ILE A 106 19.79 -4.21 4.04
C ILE A 106 20.68 -3.14 3.41
N MET A 107 20.11 -2.15 2.71
CA MET A 107 20.80 -0.94 2.27
C MET A 107 19.86 0.26 2.32
N LEU A 108 20.33 1.38 2.86
CA LEU A 108 19.67 2.67 2.78
C LEU A 108 20.74 3.76 2.68
N LYS A 109 20.77 4.49 1.57
CA LYS A 109 21.73 5.57 1.34
C LYS A 109 21.02 6.79 0.75
N LYS A 110 21.03 7.91 1.47
CA LYS A 110 20.67 9.22 0.89
C LYS A 110 21.68 9.56 -0.22
N ILE A 111 21.16 9.91 -1.38
CA ILE A 111 21.93 10.26 -2.59
C ILE A 111 22.09 11.79 -2.65
N LYS A 112 20.96 12.51 -2.62
CA LYS A 112 20.87 13.97 -2.66
C LYS A 112 19.54 14.43 -2.06
N SER A 113 19.38 15.74 -1.88
CA SER A 113 18.06 16.37 -1.75
C SER A 113 17.60 16.91 -3.12
N ASP A 114 16.30 17.10 -3.29
CA ASP A 114 15.64 17.46 -4.55
C ASP A 114 14.27 18.12 -4.27
N TYR A 115 13.55 18.51 -5.33
CA TYR A 115 12.18 19.06 -5.20
C TYR A 115 11.21 18.34 -6.16
N LEU A 116 10.07 17.88 -5.64
CA LEU A 116 9.09 17.10 -6.41
C LEU A 116 7.65 17.40 -5.97
N SER A 117 6.75 17.64 -6.93
CA SER A 117 5.31 17.81 -6.70
C SER A 117 4.92 18.86 -5.64
N GLY A 118 5.76 19.88 -5.42
CA GLY A 118 5.55 20.92 -4.40
C GLY A 118 6.23 20.67 -3.04
N PHE A 119 7.03 19.61 -2.92
CA PHE A 119 7.70 19.22 -1.68
C PHE A 119 9.22 19.14 -1.86
N GLU A 120 9.96 19.56 -0.83
CA GLU A 120 11.35 19.15 -0.64
C GLU A 120 11.39 17.65 -0.32
N VAL A 121 12.25 16.92 -1.04
CA VAL A 121 12.42 15.47 -0.92
C VAL A 121 13.88 15.08 -0.82
N ASP A 122 14.15 13.97 -0.14
CA ASP A 122 15.43 13.28 -0.17
C ASP A 122 15.32 12.04 -1.07
N LEU A 123 16.31 11.86 -1.95
CA LEU A 123 16.45 10.63 -2.74
C LEU A 123 17.24 9.62 -1.92
N TYR A 124 16.69 8.43 -1.76
CA TYR A 124 17.35 7.29 -1.14
C TYR A 124 17.50 6.16 -2.14
N LYS A 125 18.71 5.58 -2.28
CA LYS A 125 18.84 4.21 -2.78
C LYS A 125 18.52 3.26 -1.64
N LEU A 126 17.69 2.27 -1.92
CA LEU A 126 17.21 1.25 -0.99
C LEU A 126 17.56 -0.15 -1.52
N LYS A 127 17.83 -1.10 -0.62
CA LYS A 127 17.76 -2.53 -0.89
C LYS A 127 17.04 -3.22 0.27
N VAL A 128 16.05 -4.05 -0.05
CA VAL A 128 15.17 -4.71 0.92
C VAL A 128 15.06 -6.19 0.60
N ASN A 129 15.20 -7.05 1.61
CA ASN A 129 14.74 -8.43 1.50
C ASN A 129 13.24 -8.46 1.88
N LEU A 130 12.41 -8.97 0.98
CA LEU A 130 10.95 -9.01 1.16
C LEU A 130 10.52 -10.33 1.85
N PRO A 131 9.34 -10.38 2.48
CA PRO A 131 8.87 -11.55 3.25
C PRO A 131 8.68 -12.85 2.45
N ASP A 132 8.66 -12.76 1.12
CA ASP A 132 8.56 -13.87 0.17
C ASP A 132 9.93 -14.40 -0.31
N GLY A 133 11.02 -13.85 0.22
CA GLY A 133 12.40 -14.19 -0.18
C GLY A 133 12.92 -13.38 -1.38
N THR A 134 12.06 -12.61 -2.07
CA THR A 134 12.48 -11.75 -3.18
C THR A 134 13.19 -10.49 -2.69
N ILE A 135 14.00 -9.88 -3.54
CA ILE A 135 14.86 -8.74 -3.21
C ILE A 135 14.41 -7.52 -4.00
N GLU A 136 14.07 -6.45 -3.29
CA GLU A 136 13.79 -5.13 -3.86
C GLU A 136 15.10 -4.31 -3.94
N GLU A 137 15.40 -3.71 -5.09
CA GLU A 137 16.29 -2.55 -5.18
C GLU A 137 15.56 -1.38 -5.84
N SER A 138 15.49 -0.24 -5.14
CA SER A 138 14.75 0.93 -5.59
C SER A 138 15.47 2.24 -5.29
N THR A 139 15.02 3.30 -5.98
CA THR A 139 15.27 4.68 -5.59
C THR A 139 13.93 5.30 -5.18
N ARG A 140 13.87 5.85 -3.96
CA ARG A 140 12.66 6.48 -3.38
C ARG A 140 12.91 7.98 -3.16
N TRP A 141 11.98 8.82 -3.61
CA TRP A 141 11.92 10.26 -3.34
C TRP A 141 10.98 10.46 -2.15
N ILE A 142 11.51 10.80 -0.98
CA ILE A 142 10.74 10.85 0.27
C ILE A 142 10.74 12.28 0.80
N SER A 143 9.55 12.83 1.02
CA SER A 143 9.38 14.18 1.59
C SER A 143 9.79 14.25 3.07
N LYS A 144 10.03 15.48 3.56
CA LYS A 144 10.24 15.74 5.00
C LYS A 144 9.11 15.24 5.92
N HIS A 145 7.93 14.92 5.37
CA HIS A 145 6.79 14.35 6.09
C HIS A 145 6.72 12.81 6.05
N GLY A 146 7.73 12.14 5.48
CA GLY A 146 7.77 10.67 5.30
C GLY A 146 6.93 10.13 4.15
N ILE A 147 6.24 10.98 3.39
CA ILE A 147 5.49 10.55 2.20
C ILE A 147 6.49 10.28 1.06
N THR A 148 6.59 9.02 0.62
CA THR A 148 7.22 8.65 -0.65
C THR A 148 6.39 9.23 -1.80
N LEU A 149 6.97 10.16 -2.55
CA LEU A 149 6.29 10.83 -3.68
C LEU A 149 6.59 10.16 -5.03
N LYS A 150 7.73 9.47 -5.14
CA LYS A 150 8.11 8.71 -6.31
C LYS A 150 9.00 7.54 -5.92
N GLU A 151 8.88 6.46 -6.67
CA GLU A 151 9.69 5.27 -6.52
C GLU A 151 9.94 4.62 -7.88
N VAL A 152 11.18 4.20 -8.13
CA VAL A 152 11.57 3.47 -9.34
C VAL A 152 12.55 2.38 -8.94
N GLY A 153 12.30 1.14 -9.36
CA GLY A 153 13.12 0.01 -8.94
C GLY A 153 12.88 -1.28 -9.71
N PHE A 154 13.37 -2.38 -9.12
CA PHE A 154 13.05 -3.74 -9.51
C PHE A 154 12.89 -4.64 -8.29
N ILE A 155 12.08 -5.69 -8.44
CA ILE A 155 12.05 -6.84 -7.53
C ILE A 155 12.65 -8.04 -8.27
N GLU A 156 13.50 -8.80 -7.59
CA GLU A 156 14.26 -9.91 -8.15
C GLU A 156 14.05 -11.19 -7.33
N GLY A 157 13.81 -12.32 -8.00
CA GLY A 157 13.59 -13.62 -7.39
C GLY A 157 13.60 -14.74 -8.44
N ASP A 158 13.12 -15.93 -8.09
CA ASP A 158 13.20 -17.13 -8.94
C ASP A 158 12.45 -17.00 -10.28
N GLU A 159 11.36 -16.23 -10.31
CA GLU A 159 10.59 -15.88 -11.51
C GLU A 159 11.31 -14.84 -12.41
N GLY A 160 12.45 -14.30 -11.97
CA GLY A 160 13.23 -13.28 -12.66
C GLY A 160 13.14 -11.88 -12.04
N LYS A 161 13.26 -10.85 -12.88
CA LYS A 161 13.47 -9.45 -12.48
C LYS A 161 12.37 -8.54 -13.02
N PHE A 162 11.51 -8.04 -12.13
CA PHE A 162 10.35 -7.22 -12.47
C PHE A 162 10.60 -5.75 -12.18
N HIS A 163 10.63 -4.92 -13.20
CA HIS A 163 10.69 -3.47 -13.05
C HIS A 163 9.36 -2.89 -12.56
N PHE A 164 9.45 -1.92 -11.65
CA PHE A 164 8.28 -1.23 -11.10
C PHE A 164 8.50 0.28 -10.94
N TYR A 165 7.38 1.01 -10.92
CA TYR A 165 7.31 2.46 -10.83
C TYR A 165 6.12 2.87 -9.96
N SER A 166 6.30 3.86 -9.10
CA SER A 166 5.23 4.53 -8.36
C SER A 166 5.42 6.03 -8.42
N GLU A 167 4.35 6.78 -8.61
CA GLU A 167 4.38 8.25 -8.53
C GLU A 167 3.09 8.80 -7.96
N TYR A 168 3.23 9.76 -7.05
CA TYR A 168 2.14 10.42 -6.35
C TYR A 168 1.89 11.80 -6.94
N SER A 169 0.64 12.08 -7.28
CA SER A 169 0.16 13.37 -7.78
C SER A 169 -0.98 13.89 -6.92
N ASN A 170 -1.32 15.18 -7.07
CA ASN A 170 -2.35 15.87 -6.27
C ASN A 170 -2.18 15.73 -4.75
N VAL A 171 -0.93 15.58 -4.27
CA VAL A 171 -0.63 15.35 -2.86
C VAL A 171 -0.95 16.60 -2.05
N LYS A 172 -1.83 16.45 -1.06
CA LYS A 172 -2.27 17.53 -0.18
C LYS A 172 -2.23 17.06 1.27
N VAL A 173 -1.54 17.80 2.12
CA VAL A 173 -1.36 17.52 3.55
C VAL A 173 -2.37 18.35 4.34
N PHE A 174 -3.31 17.68 5.00
CA PHE A 174 -4.33 18.26 5.89
C PHE A 174 -5.05 17.13 6.66
N GLU A 175 -5.68 17.46 7.78
CA GLU A 175 -6.49 16.53 8.60
C GLU A 175 -7.65 15.92 7.78
N GLN A 176 -7.76 14.59 7.77
CA GLN A 176 -8.77 13.91 6.95
C GLN A 176 -10.09 13.77 7.74
N ASN A 177 -11.23 14.13 7.13
CA ASN A 177 -12.54 13.89 7.75
C ASN A 177 -12.71 12.39 8.06
N ASP A 178 -13.00 12.08 9.32
CA ASP A 178 -13.12 10.72 9.83
C ASP A 178 -14.25 9.91 9.18
N ASP A 179 -15.24 10.58 8.57
CA ASP A 179 -16.30 9.96 7.75
C ASP A 179 -15.75 9.25 6.50
N LEU A 180 -14.60 9.68 5.97
CA LEU A 180 -13.95 9.04 4.81
C LEU A 180 -13.63 7.57 5.09
N PHE A 181 -13.40 7.21 6.36
CA PHE A 181 -13.03 5.88 6.83
C PHE A 181 -14.22 5.08 7.40
N LYS A 182 -15.46 5.49 7.09
CA LYS A 182 -16.68 4.73 7.42
C LYS A 182 -17.20 4.00 6.18
N VAL A 183 -17.90 2.89 6.40
CA VAL A 183 -18.78 2.30 5.38
C VAL A 183 -19.98 3.23 5.22
N PRO A 184 -20.43 3.58 3.99
CA PRO A 184 -21.58 4.47 3.82
C PRO A 184 -22.90 3.84 4.27
N ASP A 185 -23.86 4.67 4.66
CA ASP A 185 -25.18 4.20 5.11
C ASP A 185 -25.93 3.41 4.01
N GLY A 186 -26.74 2.45 4.45
CA GLY A 186 -27.52 1.56 3.57
C GLY A 186 -26.72 0.40 2.96
N PHE A 187 -25.40 0.35 3.11
CA PHE A 187 -24.58 -0.78 2.67
C PHE A 187 -24.81 -2.03 3.53
N LYS A 188 -24.76 -3.20 2.90
CA LYS A 188 -25.00 -4.51 3.53
C LYS A 188 -23.73 -5.36 3.57
N ILE A 189 -23.64 -6.27 4.53
CA ILE A 189 -22.57 -7.27 4.56
C ILE A 189 -22.70 -8.14 3.30
N ALA A 190 -21.60 -8.33 2.57
CA ALA A 190 -21.56 -9.20 1.41
C ALA A 190 -21.74 -10.68 1.82
N PRO A 191 -22.56 -11.47 1.12
CA PRO A 191 -22.84 -12.86 1.48
C PRO A 191 -21.57 -13.72 1.36
N VAL A 192 -21.03 -14.18 2.49
CA VAL A 192 -19.75 -14.90 2.56
C VAL A 192 -19.83 -16.27 1.86
N ASP A 193 -21.03 -16.82 1.81
CA ASP A 193 -21.48 -17.97 1.03
C ASP A 193 -21.44 -17.77 -0.50
N GLN A 194 -21.15 -16.56 -0.98
CA GLN A 194 -20.82 -16.25 -2.39
C GLN A 194 -19.38 -15.74 -2.55
N LEU A 195 -18.54 -15.88 -1.51
CA LEU A 195 -17.17 -15.35 -1.44
C LEU A 195 -16.12 -16.46 -1.26
N ASP A 196 -16.31 -17.62 -1.91
CA ASP A 196 -15.21 -18.57 -2.17
C ASP A 196 -13.98 -17.84 -2.73
N ASP A 197 -14.22 -16.90 -3.64
CA ASP A 197 -13.23 -16.03 -4.27
C ASP A 197 -12.48 -15.15 -3.24
N VAL A 198 -13.00 -14.85 -2.04
CA VAL A 198 -12.25 -14.06 -1.04
C VAL A 198 -11.20 -14.89 -0.30
N ASN A 199 -11.50 -16.16 0.03
CA ASN A 199 -10.48 -17.04 0.60
C ASN A 199 -9.38 -17.34 -0.43
N ASP A 200 -9.75 -17.49 -1.70
CA ASP A 200 -8.75 -17.62 -2.76
C ASP A 200 -8.03 -16.29 -3.05
N LEU A 201 -8.69 -15.12 -2.99
CA LEU A 201 -8.06 -13.79 -3.08
C LEU A 201 -6.97 -13.63 -2.01
N LEU A 202 -7.29 -14.00 -0.76
CA LEU A 202 -6.34 -13.95 0.35
C LEU A 202 -5.20 -14.99 0.20
N ARG A 203 -5.47 -16.15 -0.39
CA ARG A 203 -4.42 -17.16 -0.70
C ARG A 203 -3.51 -16.73 -1.84
N THR A 204 -4.03 -16.09 -2.87
CA THR A 204 -3.27 -15.64 -4.06
C THR A 204 -2.65 -14.26 -3.88
N MET A 205 -3.07 -13.49 -2.86
CA MET A 205 -2.26 -12.41 -2.27
C MET A 205 -1.04 -12.92 -1.48
N VAL A 206 -0.99 -14.21 -1.12
CA VAL A 206 0.12 -14.84 -0.35
C VAL A 206 0.98 -15.78 -1.22
N LYS A 207 0.40 -16.43 -2.23
CA LYS A 207 1.11 -17.22 -3.24
C LYS A 207 1.28 -16.43 -4.55
N ARG A 208 2.52 -16.04 -4.87
CA ARG A 208 2.94 -15.86 -6.27
C ARG A 208 2.99 -17.23 -6.97
N SER A 209 2.86 -17.22 -8.30
CA SER A 209 2.69 -18.42 -9.15
C SER A 209 2.97 -18.14 -10.62
#